data_AF-W1PKJ5-F1
#
_entry.id   AF-W1PKJ5-F1
#
_cell.length_a   1.000
_cell.length_b   1.000
_cell.length_c   1.000
_cell.angle_alpha   90.00
_cell.angle_beta   90.00
_cell.angle_gamma   90.00
#
_symmetry.space_group_name_H-M   'P 1'
#
loop_
_entity.id
_entity.type
_entity.pdbx_description
1 polymer ?
#
loop_
_entity_poly.entity_id
_entity_poly.type
_entity_poly.pdbx_seq_one_letter_code
_entity_poly.pdbx_strand_id
1 'polypeptide(L)'
;MCLFKFKFWWMIPGIGKSGREIPVDTQLLLLEAKDESAVTDEESSENHINNNGENTFYILILPVLDGQFRASLQGNSEDELELCIESGDTAVQTSQALEAVFINSGVNPFVLMRESINLSDAGAPPRFLIIDDGWQHPPERRRTSTRLIDIKENEKFKTASSDCNGSGLHGFVRSIKETYGLKYVYLWHALLGYWCGVVPTSPEMQKYNPKIQKVVRSKGNLANLPDAFLDGLEKYGVGFIDPEKIFDFYNDLHSYLASGDVDGVKVDAQNLVETVGAGFGGHVSLMQKCQQALEASISRNFNDNDLICCMCHYTDYIYSILLGEIVVPDWDMFQSKHEAAESHGAARAIGGCGVNVSDKPGKHDSKVLKKLVLPDGSVLRARYAGRPTRDCLFADPVMDGKSLLKIWNLNKFTGVLGVFNCQGAGIWPYMEKTPSESKTSLPISSHVSSTNVEFHEEVAEENWSGDCAIYAFNSGSLSRVPSTEYVNISLKVLQCEIYTLSPIRAYDRKHEFAPLGLINMYNSGGAIEEIDFTSESCECEIRIKGRGCGRFGAYLSIKPKLCTVDGKEEEFSYETKDGFMVIELSPVLHNQSSLRDILIAF
;
A
#
# COMPACT_ATOMS: atom_id res chain seq x y z
N MET A 1 18.08 23.88 -10.68
CA MET A 1 16.65 23.77 -10.29
C MET A 1 16.57 23.21 -8.88
N CYS A 2 15.81 23.82 -7.98
CA CYS A 2 15.56 23.29 -6.64
C CYS A 2 14.08 23.01 -6.42
N LEU A 3 13.72 22.16 -5.45
CA LEU A 3 12.39 22.10 -4.85
C LEU A 3 12.53 22.56 -3.40
N PHE A 4 11.89 23.67 -3.07
CA PHE A 4 11.99 24.26 -1.73
C PHE A 4 10.63 24.40 -1.08
N LYS A 5 10.63 24.26 0.24
CA LYS A 5 9.42 24.27 1.05
C LYS A 5 8.94 25.71 1.27
N PHE A 6 8.17 26.21 0.31
CA PHE A 6 7.57 27.54 0.45
C PHE A 6 6.34 27.56 1.39
N LYS A 7 5.79 26.38 1.75
CA LYS A 7 4.71 26.20 2.75
C LYS A 7 4.87 24.89 3.51
N PHE A 8 4.26 24.81 4.70
CA PHE A 8 4.37 23.66 5.63
C PHE A 8 4.16 22.26 4.99
N TRP A 9 3.32 22.14 3.96
CA TRP A 9 3.01 20.87 3.27
C TRP A 9 3.51 20.80 1.82
N TRP A 10 4.11 21.86 1.29
CA TRP A 10 4.29 22.00 -0.16
C TRP A 10 5.66 22.53 -0.52
N MET A 11 6.24 21.90 -1.54
CA MET A 11 7.41 22.40 -2.23
C MET A 11 7.00 23.00 -3.57
N ILE A 12 7.75 24.00 -4.03
CA ILE A 12 7.66 24.53 -5.39
C ILE A 12 9.05 24.53 -6.02
N PRO A 13 9.12 24.44 -7.36
CA PRO A 13 10.39 24.57 -8.03
C PRO A 13 10.90 26.01 -7.97
N GLY A 14 12.18 26.16 -7.69
CA GLY A 14 12.94 27.38 -7.93
C GLY A 14 13.96 27.14 -9.04
N ILE A 15 14.11 28.13 -9.92
CA ILE A 15 15.16 28.13 -10.95
C ILE A 15 16.02 29.35 -10.67
N GLY A 16 17.32 29.11 -10.56
CA GLY A 16 18.33 30.14 -10.34
C GLY A 16 19.63 29.70 -10.99
N LYS A 17 20.59 30.61 -11.03
CA LYS A 17 21.91 30.38 -11.64
C LYS A 17 23.07 30.47 -10.65
N SER A 18 22.76 30.71 -9.38
CA SER A 18 23.75 30.99 -8.34
C SER A 18 23.31 30.41 -6.99
N GLY A 19 24.26 30.16 -6.10
CA GLY A 19 24.01 29.57 -4.78
C GLY A 19 23.07 30.43 -3.93
N ARG A 20 23.22 31.76 -3.97
CA ARG A 20 22.39 32.74 -3.24
C ARG A 20 20.91 32.72 -3.62
N GLU A 21 20.58 32.19 -4.79
CA GLU A 21 19.20 32.08 -5.27
C GLU A 21 18.49 30.82 -4.74
N ILE A 22 19.20 29.93 -4.05
CA ILE A 22 18.63 28.70 -3.47
C ILE A 22 17.80 29.07 -2.25
N PRO A 23 16.48 28.89 -2.27
CA PRO A 23 15.64 29.34 -1.18
C PRO A 23 15.85 28.51 0.08
N VAL A 24 15.62 29.13 1.23
CA VAL A 24 15.63 28.47 2.54
C VAL A 24 14.69 27.27 2.54
N ASP A 25 15.11 26.21 3.21
CA ASP A 25 14.39 24.95 3.32
C ASP A 25 14.20 24.24 1.95
N THR A 26 15.24 24.24 1.13
CA THR A 26 15.35 23.43 -0.10
C THR A 26 15.51 21.95 0.25
N GLN A 27 14.74 21.09 -0.42
CA GLN A 27 14.65 19.64 -0.14
C GLN A 27 15.06 18.76 -1.32
N LEU A 28 15.33 19.37 -2.47
CA LEU A 28 15.96 18.77 -3.64
C LEU A 28 16.67 19.86 -4.39
N LEU A 29 17.90 19.62 -4.81
CA LEU A 29 18.64 20.50 -5.70
C LEU A 29 19.20 19.67 -6.86
N LEU A 30 18.80 20.02 -8.08
CA LEU A 30 19.35 19.49 -9.32
C LEU A 30 20.18 20.60 -9.97
N LEU A 31 21.49 20.42 -9.98
CA LEU A 31 22.44 21.32 -10.62
C LEU A 31 22.69 20.84 -12.05
N GLU A 32 22.77 21.79 -12.95
CA GLU A 32 23.33 21.60 -14.29
C GLU A 32 24.76 22.14 -14.24
N ALA A 33 25.76 21.28 -14.43
CA ALA A 33 27.17 21.63 -14.43
C ALA A 33 27.74 21.46 -15.84
N LYS A 34 28.62 22.39 -16.24
CA LYS A 34 29.36 22.34 -17.51
C LYS A 34 30.85 22.15 -17.20
N ASP A 35 31.58 21.40 -18.02
CA ASP A 35 33.02 21.14 -17.80
C ASP A 35 33.86 22.43 -17.60
N GLU A 36 33.48 23.56 -18.20
CA GLU A 36 34.16 24.86 -18.02
C GLU A 36 33.95 25.52 -16.65
N SER A 37 33.04 24.99 -15.81
CA SER A 37 32.68 25.52 -14.48
C SER A 37 33.27 24.75 -13.31
N ALA A 38 34.05 23.68 -13.58
CA ALA A 38 34.86 23.04 -12.56
C ALA A 38 35.96 24.02 -12.10
N VAL A 39 36.14 24.16 -10.79
CA VAL A 39 37.26 24.94 -10.23
C VAL A 39 38.54 24.29 -10.76
N THR A 40 39.25 24.98 -11.66
CA THR A 40 40.57 24.56 -12.09
C THR A 40 41.50 24.72 -10.88
N ASP A 41 41.80 23.61 -10.21
CA ASP A 41 43.01 23.55 -9.41
C ASP A 41 44.18 23.91 -10.33
N GLU A 42 44.99 24.89 -9.93
CA GLU A 42 46.20 25.32 -10.63
C GLU A 42 47.26 24.20 -10.62
N GLU A 43 47.03 23.07 -11.29
CA GLU A 43 48.05 22.04 -11.55
C GLU A 43 47.55 20.96 -12.53
N SER A 44 47.22 21.33 -13.78
CA SER A 44 47.38 20.40 -14.93
C SER A 44 47.09 21.08 -16.27
N SER A 45 48.16 21.59 -16.88
CA SER A 45 48.22 21.80 -18.33
C SER A 45 48.46 20.47 -19.04
N GLU A 46 47.58 20.05 -19.95
CA GLU A 46 47.91 19.69 -21.35
C GLU A 46 46.73 19.04 -22.12
N ASN A 47 46.34 19.73 -23.21
CA ASN A 47 45.90 19.23 -24.53
C ASN A 47 44.94 18.03 -24.66
N HIS A 48 43.71 18.30 -25.12
CA HIS A 48 43.29 17.99 -26.50
C HIS A 48 41.94 18.65 -26.85
N ILE A 49 41.90 19.38 -27.97
CA ILE A 49 40.68 19.95 -28.57
C ILE A 49 39.98 18.86 -29.40
N ASN A 50 38.67 18.70 -29.20
CA ASN A 50 37.73 18.35 -30.28
C ASN A 50 36.37 19.01 -30.03
N ASN A 51 35.98 19.91 -30.95
CA ASN A 51 34.73 20.65 -30.98
C ASN A 51 33.54 19.74 -31.37
N ASN A 52 32.58 19.60 -30.47
CA ASN A 52 31.13 19.81 -30.66
C ASN A 52 30.34 18.95 -29.66
N GLY A 53 30.01 19.56 -28.52
CA GLY A 53 29.15 19.00 -27.49
C GLY A 53 29.55 19.58 -26.15
N GLU A 54 28.79 20.57 -25.66
CA GLU A 54 28.87 20.96 -24.25
C GLU A 54 28.61 19.68 -23.42
N ASN A 55 29.61 19.17 -22.71
CA ASN A 55 29.42 18.04 -21.80
C ASN A 55 28.76 18.57 -20.52
N THR A 56 27.46 18.79 -20.62
CA THR A 56 26.61 19.13 -19.50
C THR A 56 26.32 17.86 -18.71
N PHE A 57 26.60 17.86 -17.42
CA PHE A 57 26.21 16.80 -16.51
C PHE A 57 25.39 17.36 -15.35
N TYR A 58 24.55 16.51 -14.78
CA TYR A 58 23.60 16.91 -13.75
C TYR A 58 24.01 16.31 -12.42
N ILE A 59 23.91 17.10 -11.35
CA ILE A 59 24.18 16.67 -9.98
C ILE A 59 22.89 16.80 -9.18
N LEU A 60 22.39 15.68 -8.68
CA LEU A 60 21.25 15.61 -7.79
C LEU A 60 21.75 15.60 -6.35
N ILE A 61 21.34 16.60 -5.57
CA ILE A 61 21.64 16.75 -4.15
C ILE A 61 20.32 16.67 -3.39
N LEU A 62 20.17 15.63 -2.58
CA LEU A 62 18.99 15.37 -1.74
C LEU A 62 19.39 15.46 -0.27
N PRO A 63 19.01 16.52 0.46
CA PRO A 63 19.10 16.50 1.90
C PRO A 63 18.20 15.39 2.47
N VAL A 64 18.74 14.60 3.40
CA VAL A 64 18.08 13.44 4.01
C VAL A 64 18.06 13.59 5.54
N LEU A 65 17.47 12.61 6.22
CA LEU A 65 17.47 12.59 7.68
C LEU A 65 18.77 11.96 8.17
N ASP A 66 19.36 12.53 9.22
CA ASP A 66 20.55 12.02 9.88
C ASP A 66 20.28 11.94 11.40
N GLY A 67 19.97 10.74 11.86
CA GLY A 67 19.51 10.51 13.22
C GLY A 67 18.23 11.29 13.56
N GLN A 68 18.29 12.11 14.63
CA GLN A 68 17.19 12.97 15.07
C GLN A 68 17.12 14.31 14.32
N PHE A 69 17.99 14.49 13.33
CA PHE A 69 18.13 15.76 12.63
C PHE A 69 17.62 15.64 11.19
N ARG A 70 16.95 16.68 10.75
CA ARG A 70 16.54 16.89 9.37
C ARG A 70 17.57 17.78 8.70
N ALA A 71 18.01 17.38 7.51
CA ALA A 71 18.77 18.26 6.64
C ALA A 71 17.86 19.07 5.70
N SER A 72 18.29 20.28 5.38
CA SER A 72 17.77 21.09 4.29
C SER A 72 18.93 21.87 3.66
N LEU A 73 18.70 22.39 2.46
CA LEU A 73 19.66 23.22 1.75
C LEU A 73 19.16 24.66 1.70
N GLN A 74 20.08 25.61 1.66
CA GLN A 74 19.78 27.01 1.39
C GLN A 74 20.99 27.73 0.79
N GLY A 75 20.75 28.87 0.15
CA GLY A 75 21.80 29.79 -0.30
C GLY A 75 22.09 30.87 0.74
N ASN A 76 23.28 31.47 0.66
CA ASN A 76 23.65 32.63 1.48
C ASN A 76 24.10 33.84 0.64
N SER A 77 24.44 34.97 1.29
CA SER A 77 24.84 36.21 0.59
C SER A 77 26.16 36.09 -0.20
N GLU A 78 27.00 35.13 0.18
CA GLU A 78 28.32 34.87 -0.41
C GLU A 78 28.26 33.89 -1.59
N ASP A 79 27.05 33.49 -2.01
CA ASP A 79 26.80 32.52 -3.08
C ASP A 79 27.14 31.06 -2.75
N GLU A 80 27.25 30.74 -1.47
CA GLU A 80 27.55 29.38 -1.02
C GLU A 80 26.27 28.56 -0.81
N LEU A 81 26.39 27.25 -0.98
CA LEU A 81 25.36 26.28 -0.61
C LEU A 81 25.54 25.87 0.84
N GLU A 82 24.59 26.24 1.69
CA GLU A 82 24.57 25.86 3.10
C GLU A 82 23.74 24.60 3.31
N LEU A 83 24.30 23.67 4.08
CA LEU A 83 23.60 22.52 4.62
C LEU A 83 23.10 22.85 6.02
N CYS A 84 21.80 22.99 6.16
CA CYS A 84 21.17 23.26 7.45
C CYS A 84 20.66 21.96 8.06
N ILE A 85 21.10 21.69 9.29
CA ILE A 85 20.75 20.49 10.04
C ILE A 85 20.02 20.94 11.30
N GLU A 86 18.77 20.53 11.45
CA GLU A 86 17.93 20.93 12.58
C GLU A 86 17.21 19.73 13.19
N SER A 87 17.16 19.67 14.52
CA SER A 87 16.30 18.72 15.25
C SER A 87 14.93 19.30 15.56
N GLY A 88 14.79 20.64 15.51
CA GLY A 88 13.61 21.36 15.99
C GLY A 88 13.46 21.38 17.52
N ASP A 89 14.41 20.78 18.25
CA ASP A 89 14.40 20.69 19.71
C ASP A 89 15.76 21.12 20.28
N THR A 90 15.76 22.16 21.12
CA THR A 90 16.96 22.69 21.78
C THR A 90 17.70 21.69 22.68
N ALA A 91 17.01 20.64 23.14
CA ALA A 91 17.59 19.57 23.95
C ALA A 91 18.29 18.49 23.10
N VAL A 92 18.02 18.43 21.80
CA VAL A 92 18.58 17.45 20.88
C VAL A 92 19.68 18.13 20.06
N GLN A 93 20.92 17.96 20.53
CA GLN A 93 22.11 18.60 19.96
C GLN A 93 23.06 17.56 19.38
N THR A 94 23.72 17.91 18.28
CA THR A 94 24.81 17.12 17.69
C THR A 94 25.94 18.04 17.27
N SER A 95 27.17 17.53 17.31
CA SER A 95 28.36 18.19 16.76
C SER A 95 28.73 17.65 15.37
N GLN A 96 28.05 16.59 14.91
CA GLN A 96 28.35 15.90 13.65
C GLN A 96 27.07 15.43 12.96
N ALA A 97 27.07 15.52 11.63
CA ALA A 97 26.11 14.88 10.75
C ALA A 97 26.92 14.19 9.64
N LEU A 98 26.77 12.88 9.53
CA LEU A 98 27.58 11.99 8.68
C LEU A 98 26.84 11.58 7.40
N GLU A 99 25.50 11.60 7.41
CA GLU A 99 24.66 11.11 6.31
C GLU A 99 23.64 12.15 5.81
N ALA A 100 23.76 13.41 6.22
CA ALA A 100 22.77 14.47 5.99
C ALA A 100 22.40 14.76 4.52
N VAL A 101 23.20 14.32 3.54
CA VAL A 101 22.96 14.58 2.11
C VAL A 101 23.31 13.38 1.26
N PHE A 102 22.39 12.99 0.38
CA PHE A 102 22.64 12.05 -0.72
C PHE A 102 22.96 12.83 -2.00
N ILE A 103 24.06 12.46 -2.67
CA ILE A 103 24.50 13.08 -3.92
C ILE A 103 24.64 12.00 -4.99
N ASN A 104 24.05 12.23 -6.16
CA ASN A 104 24.25 11.40 -7.34
C ASN A 104 24.47 12.28 -8.57
N SER A 105 25.16 11.79 -9.60
CA SER A 105 25.46 12.57 -10.81
C SER A 105 25.33 11.74 -12.08
N GLY A 106 24.96 12.37 -13.18
CA GLY A 106 24.80 11.70 -14.47
C GLY A 106 24.63 12.66 -15.63
N VAL A 107 24.90 12.17 -16.85
CA VAL A 107 24.86 12.97 -18.09
C VAL A 107 23.45 13.20 -18.64
N ASN A 108 22.44 12.54 -18.06
CA ASN A 108 21.04 12.73 -18.42
C ASN A 108 20.20 12.87 -17.14
N PRO A 109 19.49 13.99 -16.94
CA PRO A 109 18.80 14.27 -15.68
C PRO A 109 17.59 13.34 -15.48
N PHE A 110 16.99 12.82 -16.56
CA PHE A 110 15.87 11.89 -16.50
C PHE A 110 16.32 10.47 -16.16
N VAL A 111 17.46 10.02 -16.70
CA VAL A 111 18.09 8.73 -16.32
C VAL A 111 18.57 8.81 -14.87
N LEU A 112 19.23 9.90 -14.48
CA LEU A 112 19.69 10.16 -13.12
C LEU A 112 18.53 10.10 -12.11
N MET A 113 17.39 10.71 -12.45
CA MET A 113 16.19 10.64 -11.61
C MET A 113 15.59 9.22 -11.57
N ARG A 114 15.57 8.50 -12.70
CA ARG A 114 15.06 7.12 -12.79
C ARG A 114 15.90 6.14 -11.96
N GLU A 115 17.23 6.21 -12.05
CA GLU A 115 18.16 5.38 -11.27
C GLU A 115 18.13 5.72 -9.78
N SER A 116 17.87 6.99 -9.43
CA SER A 116 17.76 7.44 -8.04
C SER A 116 16.41 7.13 -7.38
N ILE A 117 15.42 6.65 -8.15
CA ILE A 117 14.01 6.38 -7.73
C ILE A 117 13.69 4.87 -7.73
N ASN A 118 14.66 4.02 -8.04
CA ASN A 118 14.44 2.64 -8.43
C ASN A 118 13.58 1.82 -7.43
N LEU A 119 12.38 1.41 -7.88
CA LEU A 119 11.45 0.55 -7.14
C LEU A 119 11.82 -0.94 -7.26
N SER A 120 12.58 -1.34 -8.30
CA SER A 120 12.95 -2.75 -8.51
C SER A 120 13.91 -3.26 -7.44
N ASP A 121 14.71 -2.37 -6.85
CA ASP A 121 15.73 -2.72 -5.86
C ASP A 121 15.11 -3.15 -4.52
N ALA A 122 13.81 -2.89 -4.31
CA ALA A 122 13.06 -3.40 -3.16
C ALA A 122 12.71 -4.91 -3.29
N GLY A 123 12.93 -5.53 -4.46
CA GLY A 123 12.67 -6.95 -4.70
C GLY A 123 11.18 -7.32 -4.77
N ALA A 124 10.30 -6.34 -5.00
CA ALA A 124 8.86 -6.52 -5.17
C ALA A 124 8.39 -5.61 -6.32
N PRO A 125 8.39 -6.09 -7.58
CA PRO A 125 8.00 -5.26 -8.72
C PRO A 125 6.51 -4.89 -8.60
N PRO A 126 6.14 -3.60 -8.63
CA PRO A 126 4.76 -3.20 -8.54
C PRO A 126 4.00 -3.67 -9.79
N ARG A 127 2.83 -4.28 -9.62
CA ARG A 127 1.92 -4.57 -10.75
C ARG A 127 0.97 -3.42 -11.06
N PHE A 128 0.84 -2.49 -10.13
CA PHE A 128 -0.22 -1.50 -10.11
C PHE A 128 0.32 -0.17 -9.55
N LEU A 129 -0.09 0.95 -10.16
CA LEU A 129 0.24 2.30 -9.71
C LEU A 129 -1.03 3.15 -9.61
N ILE A 130 -1.17 3.89 -8.51
CA ILE A 130 -2.18 4.97 -8.38
C ILE A 130 -1.46 6.31 -8.52
N ILE A 131 -1.92 7.12 -9.47
CA ILE A 131 -1.61 8.55 -9.49
C ILE A 131 -2.69 9.25 -8.67
N ASP A 132 -2.34 9.57 -7.42
CA ASP A 132 -3.24 10.21 -6.46
C ASP A 132 -3.45 11.71 -6.81
N ASP A 133 -4.15 12.44 -5.93
CA ASP A 133 -4.53 13.84 -6.10
C ASP A 133 -3.38 14.75 -6.60
N GLY A 134 -3.74 15.70 -7.47
CA GLY A 134 -2.87 16.78 -7.93
C GLY A 134 -2.41 16.67 -9.38
N TRP A 135 -2.94 15.71 -10.15
CA TRP A 135 -2.67 15.60 -11.60
C TRP A 135 -3.61 16.46 -12.46
N GLN A 136 -4.79 16.83 -11.93
CA GLN A 136 -5.76 17.71 -12.60
C GLN A 136 -5.47 19.19 -12.32
N HIS A 137 -6.16 20.11 -13.00
CA HIS A 137 -5.97 21.56 -12.85
C HIS A 137 -7.00 22.17 -11.87
N PRO A 138 -6.60 22.60 -10.65
CA PRO A 138 -7.44 23.40 -9.76
C PRO A 138 -7.08 24.92 -9.79
N PRO A 139 -8.05 25.84 -9.59
CA PRO A 139 -7.81 27.27 -9.49
C PRO A 139 -7.31 27.62 -8.09
N GLU A 140 -6.04 27.99 -7.97
CA GLU A 140 -5.38 28.51 -6.76
C GLU A 140 -5.41 27.66 -5.46
N ARG A 141 -4.28 27.65 -4.75
CA ARG A 141 -4.03 26.82 -3.55
C ARG A 141 -4.62 27.42 -2.26
N ARG A 142 -5.95 27.49 -2.12
CA ARG A 142 -6.62 27.55 -0.81
C ARG A 142 -7.34 26.22 -0.57
N ARG A 143 -6.87 25.44 0.43
CA ARG A 143 -7.37 24.08 0.75
C ARG A 143 -8.90 23.98 0.91
N THR A 144 -9.56 25.08 1.27
CA THR A 144 -11.01 25.13 1.53
C THR A 144 -11.86 25.55 0.33
N SER A 145 -11.30 25.68 -0.88
CA SER A 145 -12.04 26.15 -2.06
C SER A 145 -11.57 25.61 -3.42
N THR A 146 -10.83 24.49 -3.48
CA THR A 146 -10.30 23.96 -4.74
C THR A 146 -11.39 23.26 -5.55
N ARG A 147 -11.60 23.73 -6.78
CA ARG A 147 -12.62 23.21 -7.71
C ARG A 147 -11.97 22.75 -9.00
N LEU A 148 -12.55 21.79 -9.72
CA LEU A 148 -12.02 21.37 -11.01
C LEU A 148 -12.31 22.45 -12.08
N ILE A 149 -11.31 22.86 -12.87
CA ILE A 149 -11.56 23.69 -14.07
C ILE A 149 -11.60 22.89 -15.36
N ASP A 150 -10.87 21.78 -15.43
CA ASP A 150 -10.79 20.93 -16.62
C ASP A 150 -10.63 19.47 -16.16
N ILE A 151 -11.24 18.54 -16.87
CA ILE A 151 -11.06 17.10 -16.67
C ILE A 151 -9.65 16.63 -17.06
N LYS A 152 -8.95 17.41 -17.89
CA LYS A 152 -7.62 17.09 -18.41
C LYS A 152 -6.51 17.36 -17.39
N GLU A 153 -5.35 16.76 -17.63
CA GLU A 153 -4.17 16.94 -16.81
C GLU A 153 -3.66 18.39 -16.81
N ASN A 154 -2.95 18.74 -15.74
CA ASN A 154 -2.28 20.02 -15.60
C ASN A 154 -0.91 20.06 -16.32
N GLU A 155 -0.26 21.22 -16.29
CA GLU A 155 1.00 21.45 -17.00
C GLU A 155 2.14 20.50 -16.58
N LYS A 156 2.11 19.97 -15.35
CA LYS A 156 3.10 18.98 -14.88
C LYS A 156 3.12 17.74 -15.75
N PHE A 157 1.96 17.27 -16.20
CA PHE A 157 1.83 16.04 -17.00
C PHE A 157 1.78 16.32 -18.50
N LYS A 158 1.41 17.54 -18.92
CA LYS A 158 1.52 17.98 -20.32
C LYS A 158 2.97 18.05 -20.80
N THR A 159 3.87 18.52 -19.93
CA THR A 159 5.27 18.78 -20.26
C THR A 159 6.21 17.61 -19.96
N ALA A 160 5.75 16.58 -19.24
CA ALA A 160 6.57 15.44 -18.85
C ALA A 160 6.95 14.49 -20.02
N SER A 161 6.36 14.67 -21.19
CA SER A 161 6.34 13.67 -22.28
C SER A 161 7.06 14.12 -23.56
N SER A 162 7.88 15.18 -23.51
CA SER A 162 8.63 15.66 -24.69
C SER A 162 9.59 14.62 -25.28
N ASP A 163 9.99 13.63 -24.49
CA ASP A 163 11.01 12.63 -24.84
C ASP A 163 10.40 11.22 -25.07
N CYS A 164 9.06 11.11 -25.08
CA CYS A 164 8.31 9.85 -25.22
C CYS A 164 7.49 9.85 -26.52
N ASN A 165 7.20 8.67 -27.09
CA ASN A 165 6.27 8.53 -28.22
C ASN A 165 4.82 8.80 -27.78
N GLY A 166 4.50 10.08 -27.58
CA GLY A 166 3.18 10.61 -27.18
C GLY A 166 3.32 11.82 -26.24
N SER A 167 2.49 12.84 -26.42
CA SER A 167 2.43 14.02 -25.55
C SER A 167 1.42 13.86 -24.41
N GLY A 168 1.63 14.57 -23.29
CA GLY A 168 0.67 14.62 -22.19
C GLY A 168 0.60 13.37 -21.32
N LEU A 169 -0.50 13.23 -20.60
CA LEU A 169 -0.74 12.12 -19.67
C LEU A 169 -0.62 10.75 -20.36
N HIS A 170 -1.08 10.64 -21.60
CA HIS A 170 -0.99 9.41 -22.40
C HIS A 170 0.45 8.92 -22.58
N GLY A 171 1.34 9.82 -23.02
CA GLY A 171 2.76 9.50 -23.17
C GLY A 171 3.42 9.11 -21.86
N PHE A 172 3.01 9.76 -20.76
CA PHE A 172 3.50 9.44 -19.42
C PHE A 172 3.06 8.03 -18.98
N VAL A 173 1.77 7.70 -19.05
CA VAL A 173 1.21 6.40 -18.64
C VAL A 173 1.84 5.25 -19.44
N ARG A 174 1.96 5.41 -20.76
CA ARG A 174 2.64 4.42 -21.61
C ARG A 174 4.09 4.22 -21.19
N SER A 175 4.84 5.31 -21.02
CA SER A 175 6.25 5.27 -20.64
C SER A 175 6.48 4.54 -19.32
N ILE A 176 5.65 4.78 -18.29
CA ILE A 176 5.79 4.09 -17.01
C ILE A 176 5.39 2.61 -17.08
N LYS A 177 4.38 2.26 -17.88
CA LYS A 177 3.98 0.86 -18.09
C LYS A 177 5.09 0.08 -18.77
N GLU A 178 5.67 0.62 -19.83
CA GLU A 178 6.78 0.00 -20.57
C GLU A 178 8.06 -0.07 -19.73
N THR A 179 8.39 1.00 -18.99
CA THR A 179 9.63 1.09 -18.20
C THR A 179 9.61 0.15 -17.00
N TYR A 180 8.48 0.06 -16.29
CA TYR A 180 8.39 -0.65 -15.01
C TYR A 180 7.59 -1.96 -15.09
N GLY A 181 7.11 -2.35 -16.27
CA GLY A 181 6.30 -3.55 -16.46
C GLY A 181 4.97 -3.51 -15.69
N LEU A 182 4.43 -2.31 -15.43
CA LEU A 182 3.16 -2.14 -14.72
C LEU A 182 2.03 -2.77 -15.53
N LYS A 183 1.22 -3.60 -14.86
CA LYS A 183 0.01 -4.16 -15.45
C LYS A 183 -1.13 -3.15 -15.47
N TYR A 184 -1.23 -2.33 -14.42
CA TYR A 184 -2.35 -1.42 -14.21
C TYR A 184 -1.87 -0.02 -13.74
N VAL A 185 -2.48 1.04 -14.28
CA VAL A 185 -2.31 2.43 -13.85
C VAL A 185 -3.68 3.03 -13.62
N TYR A 186 -3.94 3.50 -12.40
CA TYR A 186 -5.20 4.10 -11.97
C TYR A 186 -5.01 5.58 -11.64
N LEU A 187 -6.02 6.40 -11.94
CA LEU A 187 -6.00 7.83 -11.63
C LEU A 187 -7.08 8.23 -10.63
N TRP A 188 -6.71 9.14 -9.74
CA TRP A 188 -7.61 9.67 -8.73
C TRP A 188 -8.55 10.75 -9.28
N HIS A 189 -9.79 10.82 -8.81
CA HIS A 189 -10.61 12.03 -8.88
C HIS A 189 -11.63 12.06 -7.72
N ALA A 190 -12.22 13.21 -7.42
CA ALA A 190 -13.33 13.26 -6.47
C ALA A 190 -14.67 12.94 -7.16
N LEU A 191 -15.62 12.36 -6.42
CA LEU A 191 -16.94 11.99 -6.97
C LEU A 191 -17.67 13.18 -7.60
N LEU A 192 -17.56 14.38 -7.03
CA LEU A 192 -18.23 15.58 -7.54
C LEU A 192 -17.30 16.50 -8.37
N GLY A 193 -16.18 15.95 -8.87
CA GLY A 193 -15.17 16.66 -9.64
C GLY A 193 -13.85 16.74 -8.90
N TYR A 194 -13.64 17.81 -8.12
CA TYR A 194 -12.52 17.95 -7.19
C TYR A 194 -13.06 18.16 -5.76
N TRP A 195 -12.20 18.41 -4.78
CA TRP A 195 -12.58 18.52 -3.36
C TRP A 195 -13.78 19.44 -3.06
N CYS A 196 -13.93 20.58 -3.75
CA CYS A 196 -15.08 21.49 -3.60
C CYS A 196 -15.98 21.53 -4.86
N GLY A 197 -15.98 20.48 -5.68
CA GLY A 197 -16.73 20.39 -6.92
C GLY A 197 -15.99 20.93 -8.15
N VAL A 198 -16.71 21.52 -9.10
CA VAL A 198 -16.19 22.10 -10.35
C VAL A 198 -16.41 23.62 -10.42
N VAL A 199 -15.63 24.35 -11.20
CA VAL A 199 -15.78 25.81 -11.34
C VAL A 199 -16.96 26.13 -12.26
N PRO A 200 -18.03 26.81 -11.77
CA PRO A 200 -19.20 27.02 -12.61
C PRO A 200 -18.97 27.91 -13.84
N THR A 201 -18.01 28.83 -13.73
CA THR A 201 -17.67 29.79 -14.78
C THR A 201 -16.64 29.26 -15.79
N SER A 202 -16.06 28.08 -15.56
CA SER A 202 -15.11 27.48 -16.51
C SER A 202 -15.84 27.14 -17.81
N PRO A 203 -15.34 27.57 -18.98
CA PRO A 203 -15.90 27.18 -20.29
C PRO A 203 -16.00 25.66 -20.46
N GLU A 204 -15.03 24.92 -19.95
CA GLU A 204 -14.93 23.46 -20.05
C GLU A 204 -16.01 22.76 -19.21
N MET A 205 -16.38 23.36 -18.08
CA MET A 205 -17.39 22.82 -17.16
C MET A 205 -18.83 23.24 -17.47
N GLN A 206 -19.04 24.33 -18.23
CA GLN A 206 -20.37 24.89 -18.52
C GLN A 206 -21.34 23.87 -19.12
N LYS A 207 -20.86 22.93 -19.94
CA LYS A 207 -21.69 21.87 -20.56
C LYS A 207 -22.38 20.94 -19.55
N TYR A 208 -21.86 20.86 -18.32
CA TYR A 208 -22.44 20.08 -17.23
C TYR A 208 -23.37 20.88 -16.31
N ASN A 209 -23.67 22.14 -16.69
CA ASN A 209 -24.54 23.06 -15.94
C ASN A 209 -24.23 23.18 -14.43
N PRO A 210 -22.97 23.33 -14.01
CA PRO A 210 -22.61 23.41 -12.60
C PRO A 210 -23.16 24.67 -11.91
N LYS A 211 -23.50 24.55 -10.63
CA LYS A 211 -23.94 25.66 -9.77
C LYS A 211 -23.30 25.56 -8.39
N ILE A 212 -23.10 26.70 -7.73
CA ILE A 212 -22.67 26.67 -6.32
C ILE A 212 -23.85 26.21 -5.46
N GLN A 213 -23.76 24.99 -4.95
CA GLN A 213 -24.70 24.39 -4.02
C GLN A 213 -24.27 24.71 -2.59
N LYS A 214 -25.22 25.18 -1.79
CA LYS A 214 -25.01 25.40 -0.36
C LYS A 214 -24.93 24.05 0.36
N VAL A 215 -23.93 23.94 1.22
CA VAL A 215 -23.68 22.78 2.07
C VAL A 215 -24.61 22.84 3.29
N VAL A 216 -25.27 21.73 3.58
CA VAL A 216 -26.18 21.56 4.72
C VAL A 216 -25.68 20.39 5.56
N ARG A 217 -25.29 20.66 6.81
CA ARG A 217 -24.82 19.64 7.75
C ARG A 217 -26.00 19.03 8.50
N SER A 218 -26.06 17.71 8.57
CA SER A 218 -27.03 16.99 9.41
C SER A 218 -26.69 17.17 10.91
N LYS A 219 -27.66 16.93 11.80
CA LYS A 219 -27.40 16.94 13.26
C LYS A 219 -26.31 15.91 13.64
N GLY A 220 -26.24 14.78 12.94
CA GLY A 220 -25.18 13.79 13.12
C GLY A 220 -23.81 14.32 12.69
N ASN A 221 -23.74 14.98 11.53
CA ASN A 221 -22.51 15.64 11.05
C ASN A 221 -21.96 16.72 12.00
N LEU A 222 -22.86 17.42 12.72
CA LEU A 222 -22.50 18.43 13.72
C LEU A 222 -22.14 17.83 15.08
N ALA A 223 -22.52 16.58 15.34
CA ALA A 223 -22.19 15.86 16.58
C ALA A 223 -20.79 15.25 16.56
N ASN A 224 -20.16 15.16 15.38
CA ASN A 224 -18.78 14.68 15.19
C ASN A 224 -17.76 15.80 15.47
N LEU A 225 -16.47 15.42 15.54
CA LEU A 225 -15.37 16.36 15.69
C LEU A 225 -15.41 17.47 14.62
N PRO A 226 -15.19 18.75 15.00
CA PRO A 226 -15.09 19.84 14.04
C PRO A 226 -13.99 19.59 12.99
N ASP A 227 -14.32 19.85 11.73
CA ASP A 227 -13.41 19.69 10.60
C ASP A 227 -13.31 21.01 9.83
N ALA A 228 -12.08 21.55 9.77
CA ALA A 228 -11.79 22.79 9.06
C ALA A 228 -12.10 22.72 7.56
N PHE A 229 -12.13 21.52 6.97
CA PHE A 229 -12.57 21.32 5.59
C PHE A 229 -14.08 21.55 5.44
N LEU A 230 -14.91 20.97 6.32
CA LEU A 230 -16.35 21.18 6.33
C LEU A 230 -16.72 22.65 6.59
N ASP A 231 -15.99 23.35 7.45
CA ASP A 231 -16.18 24.79 7.68
C ASP A 231 -15.88 25.61 6.41
N GLY A 232 -14.88 25.18 5.64
CA GLY A 232 -14.58 25.71 4.31
C GLY A 232 -15.72 25.50 3.31
N LEU A 233 -16.24 24.28 3.25
CA LEU A 233 -17.34 23.91 2.39
C LEU A 233 -18.63 24.68 2.71
N GLU A 234 -18.95 24.89 3.99
CA GLU A 234 -20.10 25.69 4.40
C GLU A 234 -19.96 27.16 3.97
N LYS A 235 -18.75 27.71 4.09
CA LYS A 235 -18.47 29.09 3.71
C LYS A 235 -18.52 29.34 2.20
N TYR A 236 -17.95 28.44 1.41
CA TYR A 236 -17.74 28.67 -0.03
C TYR A 236 -18.69 27.90 -0.95
N GLY A 237 -19.39 26.89 -0.42
CA GLY A 237 -20.26 26.00 -1.19
C GLY A 237 -19.51 25.04 -2.12
N VAL A 238 -20.24 24.07 -2.67
CA VAL A 238 -19.71 23.08 -3.62
C VAL A 238 -20.11 23.47 -5.03
N GLY A 239 -19.17 23.46 -5.96
CA GLY A 239 -19.46 23.61 -7.39
C GLY A 239 -20.10 22.34 -7.94
N PHE A 240 -21.40 22.24 -7.78
CA PHE A 240 -22.14 21.01 -7.97
C PHE A 240 -22.61 20.88 -9.41
N ILE A 241 -22.23 19.80 -10.08
CA ILE A 241 -22.69 19.43 -11.42
C ILE A 241 -24.19 19.10 -11.35
N ASP A 242 -24.95 19.51 -12.38
CA ASP A 242 -26.35 19.15 -12.49
C ASP A 242 -26.50 17.61 -12.44
N PRO A 243 -27.34 17.05 -11.55
CA PRO A 243 -27.50 15.60 -11.46
C PRO A 243 -27.95 14.93 -12.75
N GLU A 244 -28.61 15.65 -13.68
CA GLU A 244 -28.94 15.11 -15.02
C GLU A 244 -27.73 15.04 -15.96
N LYS A 245 -26.62 15.67 -15.60
CA LYS A 245 -25.37 15.76 -16.37
C LYS A 245 -24.20 15.03 -15.74
N ILE A 246 -24.38 14.39 -14.58
CA ILE A 246 -23.30 13.73 -13.86
C ILE A 246 -22.73 12.53 -14.62
N PHE A 247 -23.57 11.77 -15.34
CA PHE A 247 -23.11 10.71 -16.23
C PHE A 247 -22.26 11.27 -17.38
N ASP A 248 -22.71 12.34 -18.04
CA ASP A 248 -21.96 12.98 -19.13
C ASP A 248 -20.56 13.41 -18.62
N PHE A 249 -20.49 13.96 -17.40
CA PHE A 249 -19.23 14.34 -16.75
C PHE A 249 -18.30 13.14 -16.53
N TYR A 250 -18.80 12.08 -15.88
CA TYR A 250 -17.98 10.88 -15.66
C TYR A 250 -17.57 10.21 -16.96
N ASN A 251 -18.48 10.14 -17.94
CA ASN A 251 -18.20 9.50 -19.20
C ASN A 251 -17.09 10.26 -19.95
N ASP A 252 -17.15 11.57 -19.99
CA ASP A 252 -16.13 12.39 -20.67
C ASP A 252 -14.77 12.28 -19.96
N LEU A 253 -14.76 12.31 -18.62
CA LEU A 253 -13.53 12.12 -17.82
C LEU A 253 -12.94 10.72 -18.04
N HIS A 254 -13.74 9.66 -17.91
CA HIS A 254 -13.25 8.29 -18.03
C HIS A 254 -12.88 7.93 -19.47
N SER A 255 -13.62 8.43 -20.47
CA SER A 255 -13.23 8.28 -21.89
C SER A 255 -11.87 8.92 -22.14
N TYR A 256 -11.63 10.10 -21.56
CA TYR A 256 -10.35 10.79 -21.67
C TYR A 256 -9.21 9.95 -21.06
N LEU A 257 -9.43 9.45 -19.84
CA LEU A 257 -8.45 8.61 -19.13
C LEU A 257 -8.18 7.30 -19.89
N ALA A 258 -9.21 6.58 -20.29
CA ALA A 258 -9.09 5.33 -21.03
C ALA A 258 -8.35 5.52 -22.37
N SER A 259 -8.57 6.64 -23.07
CA SER A 259 -7.80 6.98 -24.27
C SER A 259 -6.30 7.20 -24.00
N GLY A 260 -5.96 7.44 -22.73
CA GLY A 260 -4.62 7.61 -22.17
C GLY A 260 -3.93 6.32 -21.71
N ASP A 261 -4.47 5.14 -22.08
CA ASP A 261 -4.07 3.82 -21.57
C ASP A 261 -4.19 3.69 -20.03
N VAL A 262 -5.06 4.49 -19.38
CA VAL A 262 -5.41 4.33 -17.95
C VAL A 262 -6.39 3.16 -17.81
N ASP A 263 -6.16 2.30 -16.82
CA ASP A 263 -6.95 1.07 -16.65
C ASP A 263 -8.14 1.25 -15.70
N GLY A 264 -8.11 2.25 -14.82
CA GLY A 264 -9.14 2.45 -13.81
C GLY A 264 -9.03 3.77 -13.05
N VAL A 265 -9.92 3.96 -12.08
CA VAL A 265 -9.98 5.19 -11.27
C VAL A 265 -10.10 4.91 -9.77
N LYS A 266 -9.52 5.81 -8.97
CA LYS A 266 -9.75 5.92 -7.53
C LYS A 266 -10.66 7.13 -7.28
N VAL A 267 -11.84 6.91 -6.71
CA VAL A 267 -12.88 7.93 -6.54
C VAL A 267 -13.08 8.29 -5.07
N ASP A 268 -12.73 9.54 -4.77
CA ASP A 268 -12.68 10.10 -3.42
C ASP A 268 -13.86 11.03 -3.10
N ALA A 269 -13.93 11.46 -1.84
CA ALA A 269 -14.87 12.46 -1.34
C ALA A 269 -16.35 12.10 -1.59
N GLN A 270 -16.68 10.80 -1.59
CA GLN A 270 -18.05 10.34 -1.83
C GLN A 270 -19.02 10.85 -0.75
N ASN A 271 -18.57 10.91 0.51
CA ASN A 271 -19.35 11.42 1.63
C ASN A 271 -19.76 12.90 1.48
N LEU A 272 -19.14 13.66 0.57
CA LEU A 272 -19.54 15.05 0.28
C LEU A 272 -21.01 15.14 -0.16
N VAL A 273 -21.54 14.10 -0.82
CA VAL A 273 -22.95 14.02 -1.27
C VAL A 273 -23.94 14.18 -0.11
N GLU A 274 -23.58 13.74 1.10
CA GLU A 274 -24.42 13.91 2.30
C GLU A 274 -24.81 15.37 2.52
N THR A 275 -23.89 16.29 2.19
CA THR A 275 -24.03 17.70 2.50
C THR A 275 -24.72 18.53 1.40
N VAL A 276 -24.86 17.98 0.19
CA VAL A 276 -25.37 18.71 -0.99
C VAL A 276 -26.71 18.17 -1.50
N GLY A 277 -27.31 17.18 -0.85
CA GLY A 277 -28.58 16.55 -1.26
C GLY A 277 -29.83 17.44 -1.17
N ALA A 278 -29.74 18.63 -0.56
CA ALA A 278 -30.86 19.55 -0.42
C ALA A 278 -31.32 20.07 -1.79
N GLY A 279 -32.60 19.84 -2.13
CA GLY A 279 -33.17 20.18 -3.43
C GLY A 279 -33.15 19.04 -4.47
N PHE A 280 -32.51 17.91 -4.15
CA PHE A 280 -32.33 16.78 -5.07
C PHE A 280 -32.90 15.45 -4.52
N GLY A 281 -33.97 15.51 -3.72
CA GLY A 281 -34.56 14.32 -3.11
C GLY A 281 -33.77 13.75 -1.92
N GLY A 282 -32.84 14.53 -1.37
CA GLY A 282 -32.01 14.15 -0.23
C GLY A 282 -30.73 13.40 -0.63
N HIS A 283 -29.85 13.18 0.35
CA HIS A 283 -28.54 12.56 0.12
C HIS A 283 -28.64 11.12 -0.39
N VAL A 284 -29.67 10.37 0.00
CA VAL A 284 -29.86 8.97 -0.46
C VAL A 284 -30.13 8.93 -1.96
N SER A 285 -31.16 9.64 -2.42
CA SER A 285 -31.55 9.69 -3.84
C SER A 285 -30.41 10.23 -4.70
N LEU A 286 -29.71 11.25 -4.21
CA LEU A 286 -28.59 11.86 -4.90
C LEU A 286 -27.39 10.91 -4.99
N MET A 287 -27.03 10.23 -3.89
CA MET A 287 -25.96 9.24 -3.87
C MET A 287 -26.26 8.10 -4.84
N GLN A 288 -27.48 7.56 -4.81
CA GLN A 288 -27.89 6.50 -5.74
C GLN A 288 -27.68 6.93 -7.18
N LYS A 289 -28.08 8.17 -7.54
CA LYS A 289 -27.89 8.68 -8.89
C LYS A 289 -26.41 8.84 -9.26
N CYS A 290 -25.59 9.38 -8.36
CA CYS A 290 -24.14 9.51 -8.58
C CYS A 290 -23.47 8.14 -8.77
N GLN A 291 -23.79 7.14 -7.93
CA GLN A 291 -23.22 5.80 -8.03
C GLN A 291 -23.65 5.08 -9.32
N GLN A 292 -24.94 5.15 -9.68
CA GLN A 292 -25.42 4.58 -10.94
C GLN A 292 -24.73 5.19 -12.16
N ALA A 293 -24.54 6.52 -12.16
CA ALA A 293 -23.81 7.20 -13.22
C ALA A 293 -22.33 6.83 -13.24
N LEU A 294 -21.71 6.69 -12.07
CA LEU A 294 -20.31 6.27 -11.93
C LEU A 294 -20.11 4.86 -12.48
N GLU A 295 -20.85 3.88 -11.98
CA GLU A 295 -20.81 2.47 -12.41
C GLU A 295 -21.09 2.32 -13.91
N ALA A 296 -22.07 3.07 -14.45
CA ALA A 296 -22.36 3.09 -15.88
C ALA A 296 -21.20 3.65 -16.70
N SER A 297 -20.51 4.68 -16.20
CA SER A 297 -19.32 5.23 -16.86
C SER A 297 -18.13 4.27 -16.79
N ILE A 298 -17.90 3.61 -15.64
CA ILE A 298 -16.85 2.59 -15.48
C ILE A 298 -17.06 1.47 -16.49
N SER A 299 -18.26 0.87 -16.49
CA SER A 299 -18.63 -0.24 -17.39
C SER A 299 -18.50 0.11 -18.88
N ARG A 300 -18.56 1.40 -19.22
CA ARG A 300 -18.47 1.87 -20.60
C ARG A 300 -17.03 2.11 -21.05
N ASN A 301 -16.14 2.50 -20.15
CA ASN A 301 -14.82 3.03 -20.52
C ASN A 301 -13.66 2.12 -20.09
N PHE A 302 -13.86 1.24 -19.12
CA PHE A 302 -12.85 0.29 -18.62
C PHE A 302 -13.29 -1.16 -18.85
N ASN A 303 -12.33 -2.09 -18.78
CA ASN A 303 -12.57 -3.48 -19.19
C ASN A 303 -13.25 -4.32 -18.10
N ASP A 304 -13.03 -3.99 -16.81
CA ASP A 304 -13.61 -4.68 -15.66
C ASP A 304 -14.18 -3.67 -14.64
N ASN A 305 -14.45 -4.10 -13.40
CA ASN A 305 -14.80 -3.23 -12.27
C ASN A 305 -13.55 -2.50 -11.73
N ASP A 306 -12.92 -1.69 -12.60
CA ASP A 306 -11.67 -0.96 -12.36
C ASP A 306 -11.89 0.34 -11.56
N LEU A 307 -12.61 0.21 -10.44
CA LEU A 307 -13.02 1.30 -9.55
C LEU A 307 -12.55 1.03 -8.12
N ILE A 308 -11.80 1.98 -7.56
CA ILE A 308 -11.47 2.04 -6.13
C ILE A 308 -12.29 3.15 -5.50
N CYS A 309 -13.19 2.81 -4.59
CA CYS A 309 -13.95 3.78 -3.80
C CYS A 309 -13.20 4.10 -2.50
N CYS A 310 -12.69 5.33 -2.35
CA CYS A 310 -11.88 5.72 -1.20
C CYS A 310 -12.57 6.82 -0.36
N MET A 311 -12.10 6.96 0.89
CA MET A 311 -12.65 7.82 1.95
C MET A 311 -14.11 7.55 2.33
N CYS A 312 -14.68 6.42 1.92
CA CYS A 312 -15.99 6.02 2.42
C CYS A 312 -15.92 5.55 3.89
N HIS A 313 -14.82 4.92 4.36
CA HIS A 313 -14.75 4.38 5.71
C HIS A 313 -13.31 4.22 6.26
N TYR A 314 -13.18 4.37 7.58
CA TYR A 314 -11.96 4.17 8.38
C TYR A 314 -11.66 2.66 8.56
N THR A 315 -10.60 2.31 9.30
CA THR A 315 -10.24 0.92 9.68
C THR A 315 -11.35 0.16 10.43
N ASP A 316 -12.45 0.82 10.78
CA ASP A 316 -13.70 0.27 11.31
C ASP A 316 -14.31 -0.83 10.42
N TYR A 317 -13.91 -0.94 9.15
CA TYR A 317 -14.31 -2.06 8.27
C TYR A 317 -13.99 -3.43 8.84
N ILE A 318 -12.92 -3.56 9.62
CA ILE A 318 -12.59 -4.79 10.35
C ILE A 318 -13.82 -5.21 11.19
N TYR A 319 -14.46 -4.25 11.86
CA TYR A 319 -15.68 -4.48 12.64
C TYR A 319 -16.97 -4.49 11.81
N SER A 320 -16.90 -4.07 10.54
CA SER A 320 -18.02 -4.07 9.62
C SER A 320 -18.20 -5.43 8.95
N ILE A 321 -18.66 -6.41 9.75
CA ILE A 321 -18.96 -7.78 9.32
C ILE A 321 -19.89 -7.77 8.10
N LEU A 322 -20.85 -6.84 8.06
CA LEU A 322 -21.82 -6.73 6.96
C LEU A 322 -21.18 -6.23 5.66
N LEU A 323 -20.39 -5.16 5.72
CA LEU A 323 -19.89 -4.55 4.48
C LEU A 323 -18.85 -5.45 3.79
N GLY A 324 -18.09 -6.24 4.55
CA GLY A 324 -17.18 -7.26 4.00
C GLY A 324 -17.87 -8.39 3.22
N GLU A 325 -19.20 -8.51 3.26
CA GLU A 325 -19.98 -9.45 2.42
C GLU A 325 -20.37 -8.86 1.06
N ILE A 326 -20.29 -7.54 0.93
CA ILE A 326 -20.84 -6.80 -0.23
C ILE A 326 -19.72 -6.14 -1.03
N VAL A 327 -18.65 -5.72 -0.36
CA VAL A 327 -17.49 -5.07 -0.97
C VAL A 327 -16.19 -5.67 -0.45
N VAL A 328 -15.13 -5.59 -1.25
CA VAL A 328 -13.77 -5.86 -0.78
C VAL A 328 -13.27 -4.61 -0.05
N PRO A 329 -13.02 -4.69 1.28
CA PRO A 329 -12.53 -3.52 2.00
C PRO A 329 -11.14 -3.12 1.52
N ASP A 330 -10.90 -1.82 1.35
CA ASP A 330 -9.55 -1.27 1.17
C ASP A 330 -9.08 -0.72 2.53
N TRP A 331 -7.95 -1.22 3.03
CA TRP A 331 -7.40 -0.81 4.34
C TRP A 331 -6.43 0.38 4.21
N ASP A 332 -6.56 1.09 3.09
CA ASP A 332 -5.77 2.26 2.70
C ASP A 332 -4.29 1.92 2.43
N MET A 333 -3.55 2.90 1.96
CA MET A 333 -2.12 2.83 1.77
C MET A 333 -1.39 2.73 3.12
N PHE A 334 -0.23 2.08 3.16
CA PHE A 334 0.70 2.19 4.28
C PHE A 334 2.12 2.48 3.84
N GLN A 335 2.90 2.93 4.82
CA GLN A 335 4.33 3.09 4.69
C GLN A 335 5.01 1.83 5.22
N SER A 336 5.72 1.13 4.33
CA SER A 336 6.52 -0.05 4.67
C SER A 336 7.70 0.27 5.58
N LYS A 337 8.20 1.50 5.54
CA LYS A 337 9.23 2.03 6.43
C LYS A 337 8.59 2.90 7.52
N HIS A 338 7.90 2.24 8.44
CA HIS A 338 7.24 2.85 9.60
C HIS A 338 7.37 1.92 10.80
N GLU A 339 7.35 2.46 12.03
CA GLU A 339 7.49 1.65 13.25
C GLU A 339 6.39 0.57 13.38
N ALA A 340 5.20 0.86 12.87
CA ALA A 340 4.06 -0.04 12.85
C ALA A 340 3.95 -0.86 11.54
N ALA A 341 4.94 -0.82 10.64
CA ALA A 341 4.85 -1.41 9.31
C ALA A 341 4.64 -2.93 9.31
N GLU A 342 5.29 -3.66 10.22
CA GLU A 342 5.09 -5.12 10.36
C GLU A 342 3.63 -5.45 10.69
N SER A 343 3.05 -4.73 11.66
CA SER A 343 1.64 -4.91 12.06
C SER A 343 0.67 -4.50 10.94
N HIS A 344 0.94 -3.39 10.24
CA HIS A 344 0.13 -2.95 9.10
C HIS A 344 0.25 -3.86 7.87
N GLY A 345 1.43 -4.43 7.65
CA GLY A 345 1.67 -5.42 6.60
C GLY A 345 0.91 -6.70 6.89
N ALA A 346 1.13 -7.30 8.06
CA ALA A 346 0.42 -8.49 8.51
C ALA A 346 -1.11 -8.32 8.44
N ALA A 347 -1.62 -7.19 8.93
CA ALA A 347 -3.02 -6.81 8.83
C ALA A 347 -3.54 -6.93 7.37
N ARG A 348 -2.85 -6.35 6.38
CA ARG A 348 -3.25 -6.43 4.97
C ARG A 348 -3.19 -7.84 4.39
N ALA A 349 -2.18 -8.64 4.78
CA ALA A 349 -2.08 -10.03 4.36
C ALA A 349 -3.30 -10.86 4.79
N ILE A 350 -3.81 -10.57 5.99
CA ILE A 350 -4.96 -11.26 6.60
C ILE A 350 -6.29 -10.62 6.17
N GLY A 351 -6.30 -9.33 5.86
CA GLY A 351 -7.50 -8.55 5.58
C GLY A 351 -8.24 -8.92 4.29
N GLY A 352 -7.60 -9.68 3.40
CA GLY A 352 -8.14 -9.98 2.07
C GLY A 352 -8.26 -8.75 1.16
N CYS A 353 -7.57 -7.66 1.52
CA CYS A 353 -7.61 -6.37 0.85
C CYS A 353 -6.43 -6.18 -0.11
N GLY A 354 -6.44 -5.06 -0.84
CA GLY A 354 -5.30 -4.64 -1.66
C GLY A 354 -4.08 -4.26 -0.80
N VAL A 355 -2.88 -4.40 -1.37
CA VAL A 355 -1.63 -3.95 -0.75
C VAL A 355 -1.13 -2.72 -1.50
N ASN A 356 -1.47 -1.54 -0.98
CA ASN A 356 -1.03 -0.27 -1.52
C ASN A 356 0.04 0.36 -0.63
N VAL A 357 1.15 0.78 -1.22
CA VAL A 357 2.33 1.29 -0.50
C VAL A 357 2.54 2.76 -0.88
N SER A 358 2.70 3.64 0.12
CA SER A 358 2.84 5.09 -0.08
C SER A 358 4.20 5.65 0.34
N ASP A 359 5.19 4.80 0.61
CA ASP A 359 6.54 5.27 0.87
C ASP A 359 7.07 6.07 -0.33
N LYS A 360 8.03 6.94 -0.03
CA LYS A 360 8.81 7.57 -1.08
C LYS A 360 9.55 6.48 -1.88
N PRO A 361 9.63 6.60 -3.21
CA PRO A 361 10.42 5.68 -4.01
C PRO A 361 11.85 5.52 -3.49
N GLY A 362 12.38 4.30 -3.53
CA GLY A 362 13.70 3.95 -2.98
C GLY A 362 13.78 3.96 -1.45
N LYS A 363 12.69 4.24 -0.73
CA LYS A 363 12.64 4.21 0.75
C LYS A 363 11.76 3.08 1.31
N HIS A 364 11.42 2.10 0.48
CA HIS A 364 10.68 0.93 0.90
C HIS A 364 11.47 0.02 1.84
N ASP A 365 10.78 -0.62 2.78
CA ASP A 365 11.34 -1.72 3.54
C ASP A 365 11.12 -3.04 2.78
N SER A 366 12.16 -3.48 2.08
CA SER A 366 12.13 -4.75 1.34
C SER A 366 11.85 -5.97 2.22
N LYS A 367 12.19 -5.93 3.52
CA LYS A 367 11.96 -7.07 4.43
C LYS A 367 10.47 -7.23 4.72
N VAL A 368 9.74 -6.11 4.91
CA VAL A 368 8.28 -6.13 5.09
C VAL A 368 7.60 -6.52 3.79
N LEU A 369 8.00 -5.92 2.66
CA LEU A 369 7.36 -6.15 1.37
C LEU A 369 7.53 -7.59 0.86
N LYS A 370 8.69 -8.22 1.08
CA LYS A 370 8.94 -9.62 0.69
C LYS A 370 8.12 -10.64 1.50
N LYS A 371 7.48 -10.23 2.60
CA LYS A 371 6.52 -11.06 3.35
C LYS A 371 5.09 -10.91 2.84
N LEU A 372 4.84 -9.95 1.95
CA LEU A 372 3.52 -9.60 1.41
C LEU A 372 3.36 -9.93 -0.07
N VAL A 373 4.39 -9.63 -0.86
CA VAL A 373 4.37 -9.64 -2.32
C VAL A 373 5.33 -10.71 -2.82
N LEU A 374 4.86 -11.55 -3.73
CA LEU A 374 5.67 -12.53 -4.43
C LEU A 374 6.60 -11.83 -5.44
N PRO A 375 7.68 -12.47 -5.90
CA PRO A 375 8.59 -11.86 -6.88
C PRO A 375 7.94 -11.49 -8.22
N ASP A 376 6.82 -12.12 -8.57
CA ASP A 376 6.04 -11.79 -9.77
C ASP A 376 5.13 -10.56 -9.58
N GLY A 377 5.16 -9.92 -8.40
CA GLY A 377 4.38 -8.73 -8.03
C GLY A 377 2.94 -9.03 -7.57
N SER A 378 2.56 -10.30 -7.47
CA SER A 378 1.25 -10.71 -6.95
C SER A 378 1.25 -10.92 -5.43
N VAL A 379 0.08 -10.97 -4.81
CA VAL A 379 -0.07 -11.17 -3.36
C VAL A 379 -0.77 -12.51 -3.06
N LEU A 380 -0.53 -13.06 -1.87
CA LEU A 380 -1.24 -14.22 -1.35
C LEU A 380 -2.52 -13.74 -0.64
N ARG A 381 -3.53 -13.32 -1.41
CA ARG A 381 -4.77 -12.73 -0.87
C ARG A 381 -5.66 -13.82 -0.27
N ALA A 382 -6.09 -13.63 0.98
CA ALA A 382 -7.09 -14.48 1.63
C ALA A 382 -8.48 -14.34 0.96
N ARG A 383 -9.38 -15.29 1.22
CA ARG A 383 -10.66 -15.46 0.52
C ARG A 383 -11.69 -14.38 0.86
N TYR A 384 -11.81 -14.04 2.15
CA TYR A 384 -12.86 -13.13 2.64
C TYR A 384 -12.29 -11.77 3.01
N ALA A 385 -13.14 -10.85 3.46
CA ALA A 385 -12.68 -9.71 4.26
C ALA A 385 -12.22 -10.21 5.64
N GLY A 386 -11.11 -9.65 6.16
CA GLY A 386 -10.63 -9.97 7.50
C GLY A 386 -11.61 -9.53 8.59
N ARG A 387 -11.84 -10.38 9.60
CA ARG A 387 -12.84 -10.16 10.66
C ARG A 387 -12.26 -10.37 12.05
N PRO A 388 -12.71 -9.62 13.08
CA PRO A 388 -12.43 -9.92 14.46
C PRO A 388 -12.85 -11.34 14.81
N THR A 389 -12.06 -12.01 15.63
CA THR A 389 -12.51 -13.25 16.26
C THR A 389 -13.61 -12.94 17.29
N ARG A 390 -14.48 -13.92 17.54
CA ARG A 390 -15.64 -13.74 18.44
C ARG A 390 -15.24 -13.33 19.85
N ASP A 391 -14.10 -13.79 20.34
CA ASP A 391 -13.61 -13.51 21.69
C ASP A 391 -13.08 -12.08 21.87
N CYS A 392 -12.69 -11.38 20.80
CA CYS A 392 -12.28 -9.97 20.86
C CYS A 392 -13.29 -8.99 20.24
N LEU A 393 -14.39 -9.48 19.65
CA LEU A 393 -15.35 -8.65 18.91
C LEU A 393 -15.95 -7.49 19.74
N PHE A 394 -16.20 -7.72 21.02
CA PHE A 394 -16.77 -6.72 21.94
C PHE A 394 -15.73 -6.12 22.91
N ALA A 395 -14.44 -6.35 22.65
CA ALA A 395 -13.37 -5.77 23.43
C ALA A 395 -12.90 -4.45 22.79
N ASP A 396 -12.27 -3.59 23.59
CA ASP A 396 -11.58 -2.39 23.11
C ASP A 396 -10.08 -2.70 23.04
N PRO A 397 -9.55 -3.16 21.89
CA PRO A 397 -8.16 -3.61 21.78
C PRO A 397 -7.14 -2.46 21.74
N VAL A 398 -7.61 -1.21 21.83
CA VAL A 398 -6.76 -0.03 21.70
C VAL A 398 -6.69 0.80 22.98
N MET A 399 -7.66 0.70 23.89
CA MET A 399 -7.68 1.54 25.11
C MET A 399 -7.96 0.80 26.42
N ASP A 400 -8.36 -0.48 26.42
CA ASP A 400 -8.72 -1.17 27.67
C ASP A 400 -7.54 -1.71 28.49
N GLY A 401 -6.33 -1.65 27.95
CA GLY A 401 -5.08 -2.10 28.58
C GLY A 401 -4.93 -3.62 28.75
N LYS A 402 -5.83 -4.44 28.19
CA LYS A 402 -5.86 -5.89 28.44
C LYS A 402 -6.24 -6.77 27.25
N SER A 403 -6.79 -6.19 26.19
CA SER A 403 -7.29 -6.95 25.04
C SER A 403 -6.35 -6.84 23.84
N LEU A 404 -6.17 -7.96 23.14
CA LEU A 404 -5.52 -8.02 21.84
C LEU A 404 -6.59 -8.02 20.75
N LEU A 405 -6.31 -7.35 19.63
CA LEU A 405 -7.13 -7.50 18.42
C LEU A 405 -6.71 -8.79 17.72
N LYS A 406 -7.67 -9.65 17.41
CA LYS A 406 -7.44 -10.87 16.63
C LYS A 406 -8.26 -10.79 15.37
N ILE A 407 -7.64 -10.93 14.21
CA ILE A 407 -8.29 -10.88 12.91
C ILE A 407 -8.08 -12.22 12.22
N TRP A 408 -9.15 -12.88 11.80
CA TRP A 408 -9.09 -14.14 11.07
C TRP A 408 -9.54 -13.98 9.63
N ASN A 409 -9.11 -14.92 8.79
CA ASN A 409 -9.57 -15.13 7.42
C ASN A 409 -9.30 -16.58 6.99
N LEU A 410 -9.74 -16.95 5.79
CA LEU A 410 -9.56 -18.28 5.20
C LEU A 410 -8.80 -18.22 3.87
N ASN A 411 -8.00 -19.25 3.63
CA ASN A 411 -7.40 -19.58 2.34
C ASN A 411 -8.14 -20.79 1.74
N LYS A 412 -7.59 -21.39 0.68
CA LYS A 412 -8.19 -22.57 0.05
C LYS A 412 -8.16 -23.81 0.96
N PHE A 413 -7.07 -24.00 1.70
CA PHE A 413 -6.83 -25.19 2.53
C PHE A 413 -6.45 -24.90 3.99
N THR A 414 -6.34 -23.63 4.37
CA THR A 414 -5.94 -23.22 5.73
C THR A 414 -6.74 -22.03 6.22
N GLY A 415 -6.80 -21.84 7.52
CA GLY A 415 -7.07 -20.56 8.16
C GLY A 415 -5.81 -19.70 8.28
N VAL A 416 -6.01 -18.40 8.40
CA VAL A 416 -4.98 -17.44 8.79
C VAL A 416 -5.52 -16.53 9.90
N LEU A 417 -4.70 -16.27 10.91
CA LEU A 417 -5.07 -15.46 12.07
C LEU A 417 -3.93 -14.51 12.41
N GLY A 418 -4.20 -13.21 12.48
CA GLY A 418 -3.29 -12.23 13.08
C GLY A 418 -3.73 -11.85 14.48
N VAL A 419 -2.77 -11.75 15.39
CA VAL A 419 -2.96 -11.27 16.75
C VAL A 419 -2.13 -10.00 16.90
N PHE A 420 -2.76 -8.90 17.30
CA PHE A 420 -2.17 -7.57 17.32
C PHE A 420 -2.36 -6.92 18.68
N ASN A 421 -1.28 -6.37 19.23
CA ASN A 421 -1.38 -5.48 20.39
C ASN A 421 -1.47 -4.03 19.93
N CYS A 422 -2.69 -3.50 19.88
CA CYS A 422 -2.99 -2.15 19.40
C CYS A 422 -3.16 -1.13 20.53
N GLN A 423 -2.82 -1.48 21.77
CA GLN A 423 -3.04 -0.59 22.91
C GLN A 423 -2.27 0.73 22.76
N GLY A 424 -2.94 1.84 23.08
CA GLY A 424 -2.42 3.19 22.92
C GLY A 424 -2.58 3.78 21.51
N ALA A 425 -3.15 3.06 20.55
CA ALA A 425 -3.39 3.57 19.20
C ALA A 425 -4.67 4.42 19.05
N GLY A 426 -5.56 4.41 20.04
CA GLY A 426 -6.84 5.14 20.01
C GLY A 426 -6.80 6.50 20.71
N ILE A 427 -7.57 7.47 20.20
CA ILE A 427 -7.88 8.73 20.90
C ILE A 427 -9.39 8.96 20.80
N TRP A 428 -10.15 8.61 21.85
CA TRP A 428 -11.61 8.71 21.87
C TRP A 428 -12.03 10.08 22.37
N PRO A 429 -12.43 11.03 21.49
CA PRO A 429 -12.54 12.45 21.85
C PRO A 429 -13.60 12.75 22.91
N TYR A 430 -14.57 11.85 23.09
CA TYR A 430 -15.72 12.01 23.99
C TYR A 430 -15.71 11.06 25.18
N MET A 431 -14.71 10.18 25.29
CA MET A 431 -14.49 9.44 26.51
C MET A 431 -13.63 10.34 27.41
N GLU A 432 -14.27 11.03 28.37
CA GLU A 432 -13.59 11.66 29.49
C GLU A 432 -12.87 10.58 30.32
N LYS A 433 -11.72 10.15 29.84
CA LYS A 433 -10.71 9.55 30.67
C LYS A 433 -9.53 10.49 30.59
N THR A 434 -9.24 11.15 31.70
CA THR A 434 -7.91 11.70 31.97
C THR A 434 -6.91 10.69 31.41
N PRO A 435 -5.97 11.07 30.53
CA PRO A 435 -4.92 10.14 30.13
C PRO A 435 -4.29 9.67 31.43
N SER A 436 -4.58 8.43 31.82
CA SER A 436 -3.89 7.88 32.96
C SER A 436 -2.45 7.79 32.47
N GLU A 437 -1.58 8.56 33.09
CA GLU A 437 -0.15 8.28 33.05
C GLU A 437 0.04 6.89 33.66
N SER A 438 -0.16 5.87 32.84
CA SER A 438 0.02 4.45 33.15
C SER A 438 1.07 3.95 32.19
N LYS A 439 2.34 4.30 32.44
CA LYS A 439 3.30 3.44 33.14
C LYS A 439 3.41 2.07 32.46
N THR A 440 4.46 1.95 31.65
CA THR A 440 5.11 0.70 31.26
C THR A 440 4.24 -0.37 30.57
N SER A 441 4.59 -0.58 29.31
CA SER A 441 4.15 -1.57 28.32
C SER A 441 4.33 -3.03 28.77
N LEU A 442 3.54 -3.50 29.75
CA LEU A 442 3.52 -4.92 30.05
C LEU A 442 2.95 -5.70 28.84
N PRO A 443 3.58 -6.83 28.46
CA PRO A 443 3.01 -7.70 27.44
C PRO A 443 1.59 -8.14 27.81
N ILE A 444 0.70 -8.17 26.84
CA ILE A 444 -0.65 -8.70 26.99
C ILE A 444 -0.66 -10.14 26.49
N SER A 445 -1.20 -11.04 27.30
CA SER A 445 -1.29 -12.45 26.96
C SER A 445 -2.69 -12.84 26.50
N SER A 446 -2.75 -13.77 25.56
CA SER A 446 -3.98 -14.39 25.08
C SER A 446 -3.69 -15.83 24.64
N HIS A 447 -4.65 -16.44 23.95
CA HIS A 447 -4.55 -17.79 23.42
C HIS A 447 -5.07 -17.86 21.98
N VAL A 448 -4.60 -18.86 21.24
CA VAL A 448 -4.97 -19.14 19.85
C VAL A 448 -5.41 -20.60 19.74
N SER A 449 -6.60 -20.83 19.21
CA SER A 449 -7.17 -22.14 18.92
C SER A 449 -7.72 -22.19 17.49
N SER A 450 -7.95 -23.40 16.97
CA SER A 450 -8.60 -23.60 15.66
C SER A 450 -9.96 -22.90 15.56
N THR A 451 -10.69 -22.81 16.68
CA THR A 451 -11.99 -22.15 16.77
C THR A 451 -11.94 -20.62 16.65
N ASN A 452 -10.76 -19.99 16.66
CA ASN A 452 -10.64 -18.56 16.36
C ASN A 452 -10.85 -18.24 14.88
N VAL A 453 -10.73 -19.23 13.99
CA VAL A 453 -11.03 -19.09 12.56
C VAL A 453 -12.44 -19.64 12.33
N GLU A 454 -13.39 -18.78 12.00
CA GLU A 454 -14.73 -19.26 11.64
C GLU A 454 -14.68 -20.02 10.32
N PHE A 455 -15.59 -20.98 10.16
CA PHE A 455 -15.67 -21.83 8.98
C PHE A 455 -14.41 -22.67 8.71
N HIS A 456 -13.57 -22.89 9.73
CA HIS A 456 -12.39 -23.76 9.61
C HIS A 456 -12.74 -25.17 9.12
N GLU A 457 -13.96 -25.66 9.39
CA GLU A 457 -14.47 -26.93 8.88
C GLU A 457 -14.60 -26.95 7.34
N GLU A 458 -14.85 -25.82 6.69
CA GLU A 458 -14.93 -25.73 5.21
C GLU A 458 -13.61 -26.09 4.53
N VAL A 459 -12.47 -25.81 5.19
CA VAL A 459 -11.14 -26.13 4.67
C VAL A 459 -10.59 -27.45 5.22
N ALA A 460 -11.28 -28.07 6.18
CA ALA A 460 -10.85 -29.33 6.77
C ALA A 460 -11.21 -30.55 5.90
N GLU A 461 -12.29 -30.45 5.10
CA GLU A 461 -12.86 -31.52 4.27
C GLU A 461 -13.20 -32.80 5.08
N GLU A 462 -13.64 -33.88 4.43
CA GLU A 462 -14.21 -35.07 5.11
C GLU A 462 -13.21 -35.85 5.98
N ASN A 463 -11.90 -35.72 5.73
CA ASN A 463 -10.84 -36.53 6.37
C ASN A 463 -10.14 -35.83 7.55
N TRP A 464 -10.78 -34.84 8.16
CA TRP A 464 -10.20 -34.11 9.30
C TRP A 464 -10.05 -35.01 10.54
N SER A 465 -8.87 -35.03 11.15
CA SER A 465 -8.61 -35.82 12.37
C SER A 465 -9.18 -35.19 13.65
N GLY A 466 -9.64 -33.94 13.59
CA GLY A 466 -10.02 -33.13 14.75
C GLY A 466 -8.87 -32.31 15.34
N ASP A 467 -7.64 -32.47 14.82
CA ASP A 467 -6.46 -31.70 15.21
C ASP A 467 -6.10 -30.65 14.14
N CYS A 468 -5.37 -29.62 14.55
CA CYS A 468 -4.88 -28.55 13.69
C CYS A 468 -3.37 -28.39 13.85
N ALA A 469 -2.66 -28.24 12.75
CA ALA A 469 -1.27 -27.81 12.72
C ALA A 469 -1.25 -26.27 12.73
N ILE A 470 -0.81 -25.69 13.85
CA ILE A 470 -0.72 -24.25 14.06
C ILE A 470 0.74 -23.82 13.90
N TYR A 471 1.03 -23.08 12.84
CA TYR A 471 2.34 -22.50 12.57
C TYR A 471 2.36 -21.03 12.97
N ALA A 472 3.28 -20.65 13.85
CA ALA A 472 3.51 -19.28 14.27
C ALA A 472 4.64 -18.65 13.43
N PHE A 473 4.32 -17.57 12.72
CA PHE A 473 5.17 -16.99 11.69
C PHE A 473 6.47 -16.38 12.26
N ASN A 474 6.38 -15.53 13.28
CA ASN A 474 7.55 -14.81 13.80
C ASN A 474 8.49 -15.72 14.60
N SER A 475 7.94 -16.68 15.35
CA SER A 475 8.77 -17.68 16.06
C SER A 475 9.27 -18.79 15.15
N GLY A 476 8.61 -19.03 14.00
CA GLY A 476 8.92 -20.14 13.09
C GLY A 476 8.61 -21.52 13.68
N SER A 477 7.69 -21.61 14.64
CA SER A 477 7.39 -22.85 15.38
C SER A 477 6.08 -23.48 14.93
N LEU A 478 6.06 -24.82 14.83
CA LEU A 478 4.87 -25.61 14.55
C LEU A 478 4.35 -26.29 15.83
N SER A 479 3.03 -26.38 15.97
CA SER A 479 2.39 -27.15 17.03
C SER A 479 1.19 -27.90 16.49
N ARG A 480 1.09 -29.19 16.81
CA ARG A 480 -0.15 -29.97 16.65
C ARG A 480 -1.03 -29.69 17.85
N VAL A 481 -2.25 -29.21 17.60
CA VAL A 481 -3.16 -28.74 18.65
C VAL A 481 -4.54 -29.36 18.39
N PRO A 482 -5.09 -30.13 19.34
CA PRO A 482 -6.47 -30.59 19.27
C PRO A 482 -7.44 -29.41 19.11
N SER A 483 -8.56 -29.61 18.42
CA SER A 483 -9.57 -28.56 18.22
C SER A 483 -10.13 -27.97 19.53
N THR A 484 -10.03 -28.70 20.64
CA THR A 484 -10.45 -28.27 21.98
C THR A 484 -9.37 -27.55 22.79
N GLU A 485 -8.14 -27.49 22.28
CA GLU A 485 -6.98 -26.90 22.97
C GLU A 485 -6.50 -25.61 22.29
N TYR A 486 -5.49 -24.98 22.88
CA TYR A 486 -4.98 -23.69 22.44
C TYR A 486 -3.46 -23.52 22.70
N VAL A 487 -2.85 -22.59 21.97
CA VAL A 487 -1.48 -22.11 22.16
C VAL A 487 -1.50 -20.75 22.83
N ASN A 488 -0.62 -20.52 23.80
CA ASN A 488 -0.50 -19.22 24.46
C ASN A 488 0.35 -18.24 23.65
N ILE A 489 -0.02 -16.96 23.72
CA ILE A 489 0.72 -15.86 23.10
C ILE A 489 0.86 -14.70 24.11
N SER A 490 1.97 -13.97 24.04
CA SER A 490 2.17 -12.72 24.78
C SER A 490 2.85 -11.68 23.89
N LEU A 491 2.24 -10.51 23.74
CA LEU A 491 2.69 -9.44 22.84
C LEU A 491 2.90 -8.13 23.57
N LYS A 492 4.03 -7.47 23.31
CA LYS A 492 4.23 -6.05 23.68
C LYS A 492 3.42 -5.16 22.75
N VAL A 493 3.22 -3.91 23.15
CA VAL A 493 2.59 -2.87 22.32
C VAL A 493 3.27 -2.78 20.95
N LEU A 494 2.48 -2.60 19.89
CA LEU A 494 2.87 -2.61 18.47
C LEU A 494 3.37 -3.94 17.91
N GLN A 495 3.54 -4.99 18.73
CA GLN A 495 3.87 -6.31 18.21
C GLN A 495 2.63 -7.03 17.67
N CYS A 496 2.87 -7.89 16.70
CA CYS A 496 1.90 -8.84 16.19
C CYS A 496 2.51 -10.23 16.05
N GLU A 497 1.67 -11.24 15.92
CA GLU A 497 2.02 -12.60 15.49
C GLU A 497 0.98 -13.05 14.47
N ILE A 498 1.42 -13.88 13.52
CA ILE A 498 0.57 -14.43 12.48
C ILE A 498 0.61 -15.94 12.57
N TYR A 499 -0.57 -16.55 12.56
CA TYR A 499 -0.74 -17.98 12.63
C TYR A 499 -1.34 -18.50 11.33
N THR A 500 -0.75 -19.56 10.79
CA THR A 500 -1.41 -20.42 9.81
C THR A 500 -2.02 -21.60 10.55
N LEU A 501 -3.33 -21.78 10.41
CA LEU A 501 -4.08 -22.85 11.06
C LEU A 501 -4.48 -23.85 9.99
N SER A 502 -3.82 -25.00 9.94
CA SER A 502 -4.02 -26.00 8.91
C SER A 502 -4.67 -27.26 9.49
N PRO A 503 -5.90 -27.64 9.09
CA PRO A 503 -6.52 -28.86 9.54
C PRO A 503 -5.65 -30.09 9.23
N ILE A 504 -5.41 -30.95 10.22
CA ILE A 504 -4.67 -32.19 10.00
C ILE A 504 -5.60 -33.22 9.40
N ARG A 505 -5.29 -33.65 8.18
CA ARG A 505 -6.08 -34.64 7.45
C ARG A 505 -5.42 -36.00 7.57
N ALA A 506 -6.22 -37.02 7.90
CA ALA A 506 -5.77 -38.40 7.97
C ALA A 506 -6.01 -39.09 6.61
N TYR A 507 -4.92 -39.52 5.99
CA TYR A 507 -4.90 -40.29 4.77
C TYR A 507 -4.53 -41.75 5.10
N ASP A 508 -5.08 -42.69 4.33
CA ASP A 508 -4.78 -44.15 4.36
C ASP A 508 -4.62 -44.86 5.74
N ARG A 509 -5.34 -44.41 6.78
CA ARG A 509 -5.25 -44.85 8.19
C ARG A 509 -3.87 -44.68 8.85
N LYS A 510 -2.85 -44.22 8.13
CA LYS A 510 -1.46 -44.20 8.63
C LYS A 510 -0.80 -42.82 8.48
N HIS A 511 -1.02 -42.12 7.37
CA HIS A 511 -0.36 -40.84 7.10
C HIS A 511 -1.28 -39.68 7.49
N GLU A 512 -0.77 -38.72 8.25
CA GLU A 512 -1.49 -37.47 8.52
C GLU A 512 -0.71 -36.31 7.93
N PHE A 513 -1.42 -35.36 7.32
CA PHE A 513 -0.81 -34.25 6.61
C PHE A 513 -1.62 -32.97 6.80
N ALA A 514 -0.90 -31.85 6.93
CA ALA A 514 -1.49 -30.51 6.89
C ALA A 514 -0.55 -29.55 6.14
N PRO A 515 -0.99 -28.91 5.03
CA PRO A 515 -0.15 -27.98 4.29
C PRO A 515 -0.03 -26.64 5.04
N LEU A 516 1.15 -26.03 5.09
CA LEU A 516 1.32 -24.69 5.68
C LEU A 516 1.52 -23.61 4.61
N GLY A 517 2.10 -23.96 3.46
CA GLY A 517 2.35 -23.03 2.36
C GLY A 517 3.71 -22.34 2.46
N LEU A 518 3.83 -21.12 1.94
CA LEU A 518 5.08 -20.34 1.97
C LEU A 518 5.30 -19.70 3.34
N ILE A 519 6.02 -20.37 4.23
CA ILE A 519 6.18 -20.01 5.64
C ILE A 519 7.02 -18.74 5.89
N ASN A 520 7.59 -18.16 4.83
CA ASN A 520 8.23 -16.83 4.82
C ASN A 520 7.29 -15.68 4.42
N MET A 521 6.01 -15.98 4.14
CA MET A 521 4.96 -15.00 3.83
C MET A 521 4.00 -14.86 5.01
N TYR A 522 3.48 -13.66 5.27
CA TYR A 522 2.50 -13.45 6.34
C TYR A 522 1.25 -14.32 6.14
N ASN A 523 0.72 -14.38 4.92
CA ASN A 523 -0.36 -15.31 4.56
C ASN A 523 0.19 -16.56 3.87
N SER A 524 0.92 -17.38 4.62
CA SER A 524 1.62 -18.58 4.12
C SER A 524 0.70 -19.53 3.34
N GLY A 525 -0.46 -19.88 3.92
CA GLY A 525 -1.39 -20.84 3.31
C GLY A 525 -2.08 -20.33 2.04
N GLY A 526 -2.03 -19.02 1.78
CA GLY A 526 -2.52 -18.44 0.53
C GLY A 526 -1.70 -18.83 -0.71
N ALA A 527 -0.55 -19.47 -0.52
CA ALA A 527 0.28 -20.00 -1.60
C ALA A 527 -0.21 -21.35 -2.14
N ILE A 528 -1.16 -22.02 -1.50
CA ILE A 528 -1.58 -23.38 -1.87
C ILE A 528 -2.78 -23.32 -2.81
N GLU A 529 -2.62 -23.82 -4.03
CA GLU A 529 -3.64 -23.80 -5.07
C GLU A 529 -4.37 -25.14 -5.19
N GLU A 530 -3.67 -26.27 -5.11
CA GLU A 530 -4.29 -27.61 -5.22
C GLU A 530 -3.54 -28.62 -4.34
N ILE A 531 -4.26 -29.65 -3.87
CA ILE A 531 -3.71 -30.78 -3.12
C ILE A 531 -4.41 -32.04 -3.60
N ASP A 532 -3.63 -33.02 -4.04
CA ASP A 532 -4.11 -34.33 -4.43
C ASP A 532 -3.38 -35.40 -3.61
N PHE A 533 -4.12 -36.44 -3.25
CA PHE A 533 -3.59 -37.59 -2.53
C PHE A 533 -3.80 -38.86 -3.35
N THR A 534 -2.74 -39.65 -3.54
CA THR A 534 -2.80 -40.93 -4.24
C THR A 534 -2.17 -42.02 -3.38
N SER A 535 -2.90 -43.13 -3.22
CA SER A 535 -2.44 -44.33 -2.50
C SER A 535 -2.71 -45.55 -3.37
N GLU A 536 -1.67 -46.04 -4.05
CA GLU A 536 -1.74 -47.23 -4.89
C GLU A 536 -0.79 -48.31 -4.38
N SER A 537 -1.37 -49.41 -3.90
CA SER A 537 -0.80 -50.75 -3.64
C SER A 537 0.48 -50.90 -2.77
N CYS A 538 1.31 -49.87 -2.56
CA CYS A 538 2.45 -49.76 -1.63
C CYS A 538 3.06 -48.34 -1.58
N GLU A 539 2.70 -47.43 -2.49
CA GLU A 539 3.24 -46.06 -2.55
C GLU A 539 2.14 -45.05 -2.21
N CYS A 540 2.49 -44.10 -1.34
CA CYS A 540 1.64 -43.03 -0.88
C CYS A 540 2.29 -41.72 -1.30
N GLU A 541 1.55 -40.90 -2.03
CA GLU A 541 2.03 -39.63 -2.60
C GLU A 541 1.06 -38.50 -2.29
N ILE A 542 1.62 -37.35 -1.91
CA ILE A 542 0.90 -36.08 -1.81
C ILE A 542 1.44 -35.15 -2.88
N ARG A 543 0.56 -34.68 -3.76
CA ARG A 543 0.86 -33.69 -4.80
C ARG A 543 0.25 -32.36 -4.40
N ILE A 544 1.03 -31.30 -4.49
CA ILE A 544 0.61 -29.95 -4.13
C ILE A 544 0.98 -29.02 -5.26
N LYS A 545 0.03 -28.21 -5.73
CA LYS A 545 0.34 -27.04 -6.55
C LYS A 545 0.44 -25.83 -5.66
N GLY A 546 1.65 -25.28 -5.57
CA GLY A 546 1.94 -24.07 -4.82
C GLY A 546 2.21 -22.88 -5.76
N ARG A 547 2.09 -21.65 -5.25
CA ARG A 547 2.43 -20.42 -5.97
C ARG A 547 3.50 -19.63 -5.23
N GLY A 548 4.57 -19.29 -5.94
CA GLY A 548 5.69 -18.48 -5.45
C GLY A 548 6.97 -19.28 -5.24
N CYS A 549 7.89 -18.71 -4.46
CA CYS A 549 9.18 -19.29 -4.13
C CYS A 549 9.57 -18.97 -2.68
N GLY A 550 10.57 -19.67 -2.16
CA GLY A 550 11.00 -19.58 -0.76
C GLY A 550 10.74 -20.87 0.01
N ARG A 551 10.58 -20.75 1.32
CA ARG A 551 10.43 -21.90 2.21
C ARG A 551 8.99 -22.37 2.20
N PHE A 552 8.75 -23.58 1.73
CA PHE A 552 7.43 -24.22 1.78
C PHE A 552 7.37 -25.21 2.95
N GLY A 553 6.36 -25.05 3.80
CA GLY A 553 6.18 -25.85 5.01
C GLY A 553 4.97 -26.77 4.96
N ALA A 554 5.07 -27.89 5.67
CA ALA A 554 3.94 -28.78 5.94
C ALA A 554 4.12 -29.54 7.27
N TYR A 555 3.01 -29.95 7.86
CA TYR A 555 2.97 -30.98 8.90
C TYR A 555 2.83 -32.36 8.26
N LEU A 556 3.61 -33.33 8.72
CA LEU A 556 3.55 -34.73 8.33
C LEU A 556 3.73 -35.62 9.57
N SER A 557 2.89 -36.65 9.76
CA SER A 557 3.07 -37.59 10.87
C SER A 557 4.25 -38.55 10.68
N ILE A 558 4.70 -38.73 9.43
CA ILE A 558 5.77 -39.65 9.04
C ILE A 558 6.78 -38.88 8.19
N LYS A 559 8.07 -39.17 8.39
CA LYS A 559 9.13 -38.59 7.56
C LYS A 559 9.00 -39.09 6.10
N PRO A 560 8.94 -38.20 5.10
CA PRO A 560 8.98 -38.59 3.69
C PRO A 560 10.25 -39.35 3.32
N LYS A 561 10.17 -40.20 2.29
CA LYS A 561 11.35 -40.78 1.65
C LYS A 561 11.97 -39.82 0.64
N LEU A 562 11.12 -39.11 -0.10
CA LEU A 562 11.49 -38.28 -1.22
C LEU A 562 10.55 -37.07 -1.31
N CYS A 563 11.13 -35.92 -1.65
CA CYS A 563 10.37 -34.76 -2.10
C CYS A 563 10.90 -34.30 -3.46
N THR A 564 10.00 -33.90 -4.36
CA THR A 564 10.40 -33.30 -5.64
C THR A 564 9.68 -31.99 -5.86
N VAL A 565 10.34 -31.03 -6.50
CA VAL A 565 9.75 -29.77 -6.98
C VAL A 565 9.93 -29.71 -8.49
N ASP A 566 8.84 -29.54 -9.22
CA ASP A 566 8.77 -29.52 -10.70
C ASP A 566 9.44 -30.76 -11.32
N GLY A 567 9.25 -31.92 -10.68
CA GLY A 567 9.80 -33.21 -11.10
C GLY A 567 11.29 -33.42 -10.80
N LYS A 568 11.94 -32.51 -10.08
CA LYS A 568 13.33 -32.66 -9.62
C LYS A 568 13.38 -32.96 -8.13
N GLU A 569 14.18 -33.93 -7.73
CA GLU A 569 14.44 -34.23 -6.33
C GLU A 569 15.10 -33.03 -5.65
N GLU A 570 14.58 -32.65 -4.48
CA GLU A 570 15.02 -31.50 -3.70
C GLU A 570 15.25 -31.92 -2.24
N GLU A 571 16.27 -31.34 -1.62
CA GLU A 571 16.53 -31.58 -0.20
C GLU A 571 15.43 -30.95 0.67
N PHE A 572 15.08 -31.65 1.76
CA PHE A 572 14.10 -31.17 2.74
C PHE A 572 14.59 -31.40 4.17
N SER A 573 14.19 -30.50 5.07
CA SER A 573 14.35 -30.71 6.51
C SER A 573 13.09 -31.32 7.10
N TYR A 574 13.23 -32.22 8.08
CA TYR A 574 12.10 -32.81 8.81
C TYR A 574 12.44 -32.92 10.30
N GLU A 575 11.65 -32.28 11.15
CA GLU A 575 11.75 -32.41 12.60
C GLU A 575 10.80 -33.51 13.11
N THR A 576 11.37 -34.50 13.79
CA THR A 576 10.60 -35.68 14.23
C THR A 576 9.69 -35.36 15.41
N LYS A 577 10.04 -34.36 16.23
CA LYS A 577 9.29 -33.99 17.42
C LYS A 577 7.90 -33.44 17.10
N ASP A 578 7.79 -32.58 16.11
CA ASP A 578 6.57 -31.85 15.76
C ASP A 578 6.06 -32.17 14.34
N GLY A 579 6.76 -33.03 13.59
CA GLY A 579 6.39 -33.42 12.23
C GLY A 579 6.58 -32.29 11.21
N PHE A 580 7.38 -31.27 11.54
CA PHE A 580 7.55 -30.11 10.68
C PHE A 580 8.52 -30.40 9.53
N MET A 581 8.01 -30.35 8.30
CA MET A 581 8.79 -30.44 7.08
C MET A 581 8.90 -29.09 6.40
N VAL A 582 10.11 -28.80 5.90
CA VAL A 582 10.37 -27.61 5.07
C VAL A 582 11.19 -28.01 3.86
N ILE A 583 10.77 -27.52 2.69
CA ILE A 583 11.45 -27.66 1.41
C ILE A 583 11.64 -26.28 0.78
N GLU A 584 12.75 -26.08 0.07
CA GLU A 584 13.04 -24.81 -0.59
C GLU A 584 12.49 -24.82 -2.02
N LEU A 585 11.68 -23.83 -2.35
CA LEU A 585 11.17 -23.60 -3.69
C LEU A 585 12.05 -22.56 -4.36
N SER A 586 12.92 -22.98 -5.29
CA SER A 586 13.86 -22.07 -5.96
C SER A 586 13.16 -20.92 -6.69
N PRO A 587 13.73 -19.71 -6.78
CA PRO A 587 13.14 -18.64 -7.57
C PRO A 587 13.00 -19.04 -9.05
N VAL A 588 11.86 -18.71 -9.66
CA VAL A 588 11.65 -18.93 -11.08
C VAL A 588 12.15 -17.70 -11.85
N LEU A 589 12.80 -17.90 -13.00
CA LEU A 589 13.28 -16.80 -13.86
C LEU A 589 12.10 -15.93 -14.35
N HIS A 590 12.36 -14.64 -14.58
CA HIS A 590 11.36 -13.70 -15.11
C HIS A 590 10.66 -14.27 -16.36
N ASN A 591 9.32 -14.22 -16.39
CA ASN A 591 8.39 -14.72 -17.43
C ASN A 591 7.95 -16.20 -17.38
N GLN A 592 8.32 -16.96 -16.35
CA GLN A 592 7.76 -18.29 -16.13
C GLN A 592 6.63 -18.26 -15.08
N SER A 593 5.77 -19.29 -15.11
CA SER A 593 4.68 -19.44 -14.14
C SER A 593 5.24 -19.45 -12.72
N SER A 594 4.61 -18.71 -11.80
CA SER A 594 4.93 -18.81 -10.37
C SER A 594 4.37 -20.08 -9.72
N LEU A 595 3.64 -20.91 -10.47
CA LEU A 595 3.15 -22.21 -10.00
C LEU A 595 4.28 -23.23 -9.92
N ARG A 596 4.25 -24.04 -8.86
CA ARG A 596 5.24 -25.07 -8.51
C ARG A 596 4.52 -26.37 -8.22
N ASP A 597 4.99 -27.46 -8.81
CA ASP A 597 4.48 -28.81 -8.56
C ASP A 597 5.34 -29.50 -7.50
N ILE A 598 4.81 -29.65 -6.29
CA ILE A 598 5.50 -30.28 -5.16
C ILE A 598 4.94 -31.70 -4.99
N LEU A 599 5.82 -32.69 -4.94
CA LEU A 599 5.48 -34.09 -4.66
C LEU A 599 6.17 -34.52 -3.38
N ILE A 600 5.45 -35.20 -2.49
CA ILE A 600 5.97 -35.82 -1.27
C ILE A 600 5.60 -37.30 -1.33
N ALA A 601 6.61 -38.19 -1.25
CA ALA A 601 6.43 -39.63 -1.35
C ALA A 601 6.92 -40.36 -0.09
N PHE A 602 6.19 -41.40 0.33
CA PHE A 602 6.39 -42.12 1.60
C PHE A 602 6.85 -43.58 1.49
#